data_AF-A0A9D6XYW1-F1
#
_entry.id   AF-A0A9D6XYW1-F1
#
_cell.length_a   1.000
_cell.length_b   1.000
_cell.length_c   1.000
_cell.angle_alpha   90.00
_cell.angle_beta   90.00
_cell.angle_gamma   90.00
#
_symmetry.space_group_name_H-M   'P 1'
#
loop_
_entity.id
_entity.type
_entity.pdbx_description
1 polymer ?
#
loop_
_entity_poly.entity_id
_entity_poly.type
_entity_poly.pdbx_seq_one_letter_code
_entity_poly.pdbx_strand_id
1 'polypeptide(L)'
;MTVKKTLLKVAPYFVSIMVAFIFYFTGLRLSENIRSLFINIAAAFFAIPLIYLSYQVTQNLSKKRLNKEIFDYAKMQVDREVLSIINQLQKIVYTLEKREFSERGVKEFLSLEENGIKEILSQNRYLGFQIFKKWEMNEENLHAILKNSLIVARLDDDQIISIISMIKSLRYLESIQKNEELYIQTDKKDTSYHITAGKELSEDNIKYPDRYLLLKDLGNNKSLVADFGDFPLYNVSKLLQVFTINEKYLELYTEGIFNLTSGVNNWVDSTGREFVVDTKTFRPTLKF
;
A
#
# COMPACT_ATOMS: atom_id res chain seq x y z
N MET A 1 -27.42 -3.47 -21.32
CA MET A 1 -26.43 -3.73 -22.40
C MET A 1 -25.63 -5.03 -22.20
N THR A 2 -25.48 -5.52 -20.96
CA THR A 2 -24.69 -6.72 -20.58
C THR A 2 -25.31 -8.04 -21.04
N VAL A 3 -26.64 -8.20 -20.97
CA VAL A 3 -27.35 -9.45 -21.33
C VAL A 3 -27.15 -9.84 -22.80
N LYS A 4 -27.19 -8.88 -23.73
CA LYS A 4 -26.95 -9.14 -25.17
C LYS A 4 -25.54 -9.69 -25.44
N LYS A 5 -24.50 -9.17 -24.75
CA LYS A 5 -23.11 -9.63 -24.92
C LYS A 5 -22.91 -11.05 -24.42
N THR A 6 -23.57 -11.44 -23.32
CA THR A 6 -23.49 -12.80 -22.78
C THR A 6 -24.22 -13.78 -23.69
N LEU A 7 -25.39 -13.40 -24.20
CA LEU A 7 -26.21 -14.24 -25.07
C LEU A 7 -25.53 -14.54 -26.42
N LEU A 8 -24.87 -13.53 -27.02
CA LEU A 8 -24.05 -13.68 -28.23
C LEU A 8 -22.84 -14.60 -28.04
N LYS A 9 -22.26 -14.67 -26.84
CA LYS A 9 -21.14 -15.57 -26.53
C LYS A 9 -21.57 -17.02 -26.39
N VAL A 10 -22.79 -17.28 -25.92
CA VAL A 10 -23.26 -18.65 -25.66
C VAL A 10 -24.04 -19.24 -26.85
N ALA A 11 -24.56 -18.39 -27.75
CA ALA A 11 -25.32 -18.80 -28.93
C ALA A 11 -24.64 -19.87 -29.82
N PRO A 12 -23.33 -19.81 -30.12
CA PRO A 12 -22.69 -20.83 -30.97
C PRO A 12 -22.73 -22.24 -30.37
N TYR A 13 -22.63 -22.38 -29.03
CA TYR A 13 -22.72 -23.68 -28.36
C TYR A 13 -24.12 -24.26 -28.44
N PHE A 14 -25.16 -23.42 -28.27
CA PHE A 14 -26.55 -23.85 -28.42
C PHE A 14 -26.86 -24.30 -29.85
N VAL A 15 -26.35 -23.59 -30.86
CA VAL A 15 -26.50 -24.00 -32.27
C VAL A 15 -25.85 -25.35 -32.51
N SER A 16 -24.64 -25.58 -31.99
CA SER A 16 -23.95 -26.87 -32.14
C SER A 16 -24.69 -28.02 -31.45
N ILE A 17 -25.24 -27.79 -30.26
CA ILE A 17 -26.06 -28.78 -29.55
C ILE A 17 -27.36 -29.09 -30.33
N MET A 18 -28.00 -28.07 -30.90
CA MET A 18 -29.19 -28.27 -31.75
C MET A 18 -28.86 -29.10 -33.00
N VAL A 19 -27.73 -28.82 -33.65
CA VAL A 19 -27.25 -29.62 -34.79
C VAL A 19 -26.94 -31.06 -34.37
N ALA A 20 -26.35 -31.28 -33.19
CA ALA A 20 -26.13 -32.62 -32.63
C ALA A 20 -27.45 -33.39 -32.49
N PHE A 21 -28.51 -32.77 -31.95
CA PHE A 21 -29.82 -33.39 -31.84
C PHE A 21 -30.41 -33.75 -33.21
N ILE A 22 -30.29 -32.88 -34.21
CA ILE A 22 -30.76 -33.14 -35.58
C ILE A 22 -30.04 -34.36 -36.16
N PHE A 23 -28.71 -34.43 -36.06
CA PHE A 23 -27.94 -35.58 -36.55
C PHE A 23 -28.30 -36.87 -35.81
N TYR A 24 -28.50 -36.82 -34.49
CA TYR A 24 -28.87 -37.98 -33.69
C TYR A 24 -30.24 -38.54 -34.10
N PHE A 25 -31.28 -37.71 -34.13
CA PHE A 25 -32.64 -38.14 -34.50
C PHE A 25 -32.74 -38.59 -35.95
N THR A 26 -31.99 -37.96 -36.85
CA THR A 26 -31.92 -38.39 -38.26
C THR A 26 -31.23 -39.75 -38.36
N GLY A 27 -30.13 -39.97 -37.62
CA GLY A 27 -29.42 -41.24 -37.57
C GLY A 27 -30.28 -42.41 -37.10
N LEU A 28 -31.20 -42.20 -36.16
CA LEU A 28 -32.13 -43.23 -35.67
C LEU A 28 -33.12 -43.73 -36.72
N ARG A 29 -33.34 -42.98 -37.81
CA ARG A 29 -34.27 -43.34 -38.90
C ARG A 29 -33.56 -43.95 -40.12
N LEU A 30 -32.23 -44.06 -40.09
CA LEU A 30 -31.42 -44.55 -41.21
C LEU A 30 -31.06 -46.04 -41.05
N SER A 31 -30.62 -46.67 -42.14
CA SER A 31 -30.14 -48.06 -42.15
C SER A 31 -28.89 -48.24 -41.29
N GLU A 32 -28.66 -49.47 -40.81
CA GLU A 32 -27.60 -49.77 -39.83
C GLU A 32 -26.21 -49.28 -40.26
N ASN A 33 -25.88 -49.36 -41.55
CA ASN A 33 -24.57 -48.96 -42.07
C ASN A 33 -24.30 -47.44 -41.96
N ILE A 34 -25.33 -46.59 -41.97
CA ILE A 34 -25.19 -45.12 -41.96
C ILE A 34 -25.52 -44.54 -40.57
N ARG A 35 -26.30 -45.27 -39.76
CA ARG A 35 -26.68 -44.88 -38.41
C ARG A 35 -25.48 -44.58 -37.52
N SER A 36 -24.45 -45.42 -37.55
CA SER A 36 -23.23 -45.23 -36.74
C SER A 36 -22.49 -43.92 -37.06
N LEU A 37 -22.42 -43.56 -38.34
CA LEU A 37 -21.80 -42.31 -38.80
C LEU A 37 -22.53 -41.09 -38.25
N PHE A 38 -23.86 -41.06 -38.36
CA PHE A 38 -24.68 -39.94 -37.87
C PHE A 38 -24.62 -39.79 -36.35
N ILE A 39 -24.60 -40.91 -35.62
CA ILE A 39 -24.44 -40.89 -34.15
C ILE A 39 -23.07 -40.35 -33.75
N ASN A 40 -21.99 -40.76 -34.45
CA ASN A 40 -20.64 -40.26 -34.17
C ASN A 40 -20.49 -38.76 -34.48
N ILE A 41 -21.11 -38.30 -35.58
CA ILE A 41 -21.16 -36.87 -35.92
C ILE A 41 -21.92 -36.09 -34.84
N ALA A 42 -23.10 -36.58 -34.42
CA ALA A 42 -23.86 -35.97 -33.33
C ALA A 42 -23.04 -35.90 -32.03
N ALA A 43 -22.34 -36.97 -31.68
CA ALA A 43 -21.46 -37.01 -30.52
C ALA A 43 -20.32 -35.97 -30.62
N ALA A 44 -19.72 -35.78 -31.80
CA ALA A 44 -18.71 -34.75 -32.02
C ALA A 44 -19.28 -33.32 -31.89
N PHE A 45 -20.47 -33.07 -32.45
CA PHE A 45 -21.17 -31.78 -32.31
C PHE A 45 -21.62 -31.48 -30.88
N PHE A 46 -21.68 -32.49 -30.00
CA PHE A 46 -21.91 -32.31 -28.58
C PHE A 46 -20.59 -32.15 -27.79
N ALA A 47 -19.59 -32.99 -28.06
CA ALA A 47 -18.34 -33.04 -27.31
C ALA A 47 -17.45 -31.82 -27.53
N ILE A 48 -17.25 -31.38 -28.78
CA ILE A 48 -16.34 -30.27 -29.10
C ILE A 48 -16.79 -28.94 -28.43
N PRO A 49 -18.06 -28.52 -28.54
CA PRO A 49 -18.52 -27.31 -27.86
C PRO A 49 -18.51 -27.43 -26.34
N LEU A 50 -18.79 -28.62 -25.79
CA LEU A 50 -18.74 -28.84 -24.35
C LEU A 50 -17.32 -28.71 -23.79
N ILE A 51 -16.32 -29.26 -24.50
CA ILE A 51 -14.90 -29.11 -24.17
C ILE A 51 -14.49 -27.64 -24.24
N TYR A 52 -14.86 -26.94 -25.31
CA TYR A 52 -14.50 -25.53 -25.47
C TYR A 52 -15.19 -24.62 -24.43
N LEU A 53 -16.47 -24.87 -24.11
CA LEU A 53 -17.18 -24.15 -23.06
C LEU A 53 -16.51 -24.36 -21.70
N SER A 54 -16.15 -25.60 -21.37
CA SER A 54 -15.44 -25.95 -20.14
C SER A 54 -14.07 -25.27 -20.06
N TYR A 55 -13.33 -25.25 -21.18
CA TYR A 55 -12.07 -24.52 -21.29
C TYR A 55 -12.26 -23.01 -21.08
N GLN A 56 -13.24 -22.40 -21.72
CA GLN A 56 -13.51 -20.97 -21.61
C GLN A 56 -13.92 -20.55 -20.19
N VAL A 57 -14.79 -21.34 -19.54
CA VAL A 57 -15.18 -21.11 -18.14
C VAL A 57 -13.95 -21.21 -17.24
N THR A 58 -13.16 -22.27 -17.37
CA THR A 58 -11.94 -22.48 -16.59
C THR A 58 -10.94 -21.33 -16.80
N GLN A 59 -10.74 -20.90 -18.05
CA GLN A 59 -9.85 -19.80 -18.38
C GLN A 59 -10.33 -18.46 -17.78
N ASN A 60 -11.64 -18.18 -17.84
CA ASN A 60 -12.20 -16.95 -17.25
C ASN A 60 -12.07 -16.94 -15.72
N LEU A 61 -12.30 -18.08 -15.06
CA LEU A 61 -12.10 -18.23 -13.62
C LEU A 61 -10.63 -18.05 -13.24
N SER A 62 -9.71 -18.66 -14.00
CA SER A 62 -8.27 -18.51 -13.80
C SER A 62 -7.82 -17.06 -13.96
N LYS A 63 -8.27 -16.37 -15.02
CA LYS A 63 -7.97 -14.95 -15.24
C LYS A 63 -8.52 -14.07 -14.13
N LYS A 64 -9.75 -14.33 -13.66
CA LYS A 64 -10.34 -13.60 -12.53
C LYS A 64 -9.53 -13.79 -11.26
N ARG A 65 -9.11 -15.03 -10.97
CA ARG A 65 -8.25 -15.35 -9.82
C ARG A 65 -6.92 -14.61 -9.94
N LEU A 66 -6.21 -14.74 -11.07
CA LEU A 66 -4.94 -14.06 -11.30
C LEU A 66 -5.07 -12.54 -11.13
N ASN A 67 -6.10 -11.92 -11.70
CA ASN A 67 -6.32 -10.48 -11.56
C ASN A 67 -6.55 -10.07 -10.10
N LYS A 68 -7.28 -10.87 -9.33
CA LYS A 68 -7.47 -10.64 -7.90
C LYS A 68 -6.15 -10.74 -7.14
N GLU A 69 -5.36 -11.80 -7.36
CA GLU A 69 -4.06 -11.98 -6.68
C GLU A 69 -3.09 -10.82 -6.99
N ILE A 70 -3.05 -10.34 -8.24
CA ILE A 70 -2.22 -9.19 -8.61
C ILE A 70 -2.70 -7.92 -7.92
N PHE A 71 -4.03 -7.71 -7.86
CA PHE A 71 -4.61 -6.58 -7.16
C PHE A 71 -4.30 -6.63 -5.65
N ASP A 72 -4.52 -7.77 -5.00
CA ASP A 72 -4.26 -7.96 -3.56
C ASP A 72 -2.77 -7.73 -3.26
N TYR A 73 -1.88 -8.21 -4.13
CA TYR A 73 -0.44 -7.95 -4.04
C TYR A 73 -0.08 -6.47 -4.22
N ALA A 74 -0.72 -5.77 -5.17
CA ALA A 74 -0.55 -4.33 -5.35
C ALA A 74 -1.02 -3.55 -4.11
N LYS A 75 -2.21 -3.88 -3.61
CA LYS A 75 -2.80 -3.27 -2.42
C LYS A 75 -1.89 -3.43 -1.22
N MET A 76 -1.41 -4.65 -0.97
CA MET A 76 -0.48 -4.95 0.12
C MET A 76 0.81 -4.12 0.04
N GLN A 77 1.36 -3.90 -1.15
CA GLN A 77 2.56 -3.06 -1.31
C GLN A 77 2.28 -1.60 -0.98
N VAL A 78 1.17 -1.04 -1.48
CA VAL A 78 0.81 0.35 -1.19
C VAL A 78 0.46 0.51 0.30
N ASP A 79 -0.32 -0.41 0.88
CA ASP A 79 -0.71 -0.39 2.30
C ASP A 79 0.51 -0.42 3.23
N ARG A 80 1.54 -1.19 2.88
CA ARG A 80 2.81 -1.20 3.62
C ARG A 80 3.47 0.18 3.63
N GLU A 81 3.52 0.85 2.47
CA GLU A 81 4.07 2.21 2.38
C GLU A 81 3.20 3.24 3.07
N VAL A 82 1.88 3.12 2.95
CA VAL A 82 0.90 3.97 3.65
C VAL A 82 1.06 3.85 5.17
N LEU A 83 1.16 2.64 5.71
CA LEU A 83 1.40 2.44 7.15
C LEU A 83 2.75 3.02 7.60
N SER A 84 3.78 2.91 6.76
CA SER A 84 5.08 3.54 7.01
C SER A 84 4.96 5.07 7.07
N ILE A 85 4.22 5.67 6.12
CA ILE A 85 3.94 7.11 6.06
C ILE A 85 3.15 7.56 7.29
N ILE A 86 2.06 6.86 7.64
CA ILE A 86 1.24 7.16 8.82
C ILE A 86 2.10 7.11 10.08
N ASN A 87 2.93 6.08 10.24
CA ASN A 87 3.81 5.95 11.41
C ASN A 87 4.76 7.14 11.54
N GLN A 88 5.33 7.62 10.43
CA GLN A 88 6.22 8.77 10.44
C GLN A 88 5.45 10.09 10.68
N LEU A 89 4.29 10.28 10.07
CA LEU A 89 3.44 11.44 10.30
C LEU A 89 2.96 11.52 11.75
N GLN A 90 2.56 10.40 12.35
CA GLN A 90 2.20 10.37 13.77
C GLN A 90 3.37 10.80 14.66
N LYS A 91 4.61 10.46 14.32
CA LYS A 91 5.81 10.90 15.07
C LYS A 91 6.13 12.38 14.89
N ILE A 92 5.67 12.97 13.78
CA ILE A 92 5.81 14.40 13.49
C ILE A 92 4.70 15.20 14.18
N VAL A 93 3.48 14.67 14.22
CA VAL A 93 2.33 15.36 14.83
C VAL A 93 2.36 15.18 16.35
N TYR A 94 2.44 13.94 16.83
CA TYR A 94 2.50 13.61 18.25
C TYR A 94 3.94 13.52 18.78
N THR A 95 4.10 13.63 20.10
CA THR A 95 5.38 13.37 20.76
C THR A 95 5.69 11.87 20.79
N LEU A 96 6.97 11.49 20.95
CA LEU A 96 7.40 10.07 21.00
C LEU A 96 6.61 9.22 21.99
N GLU A 97 6.17 9.83 23.09
CA GLU A 97 5.49 9.17 24.22
C GLU A 97 3.98 9.06 24.03
N LYS A 98 3.37 9.99 23.29
CA LYS A 98 1.92 10.08 23.11
C LYS A 98 1.41 9.29 21.89
N ARG A 99 2.31 8.79 21.05
CA ARG A 99 1.92 8.05 19.83
C ARG A 99 1.29 6.70 20.19
N GLU A 100 0.21 6.35 19.50
CA GLU A 100 -0.43 5.03 19.59
C GLU A 100 -0.56 4.45 18.18
N PHE A 101 0.36 3.57 17.79
CA PHE A 101 0.31 2.87 16.50
C PHE A 101 -0.54 1.60 16.58
N SER A 102 -1.73 1.74 17.18
CA SER A 102 -2.80 0.73 17.18
C SER A 102 -3.79 1.03 16.06
N GLU A 103 -4.69 0.11 15.73
CA GLU A 103 -5.77 0.37 14.77
C GLU A 103 -6.58 1.61 15.15
N ARG A 104 -6.92 1.74 16.44
CA ARG A 104 -7.64 2.88 16.98
C ARG A 104 -6.84 4.18 16.81
N GLY A 105 -5.57 4.19 17.20
CA GLY A 105 -4.73 5.38 17.12
C GLY A 105 -4.43 5.80 15.67
N VAL A 106 -4.32 4.85 14.74
CA VAL A 106 -4.25 5.13 13.29
C VAL A 106 -5.55 5.78 12.81
N LYS A 107 -6.70 5.21 13.18
CA LYS A 107 -8.01 5.77 12.79
C LYS A 107 -8.24 7.17 13.36
N GLU A 108 -7.91 7.39 14.64
CA GLU A 108 -8.00 8.70 15.30
C GLU A 108 -7.09 9.72 14.59
N PHE A 109 -5.85 9.34 14.28
CA PHE A 109 -4.92 10.20 13.54
C PHE A 109 -5.44 10.56 12.14
N LEU A 110 -5.91 9.59 11.37
CA LEU A 110 -6.44 9.82 10.02
C LEU A 110 -7.73 10.64 10.00
N SER A 111 -8.43 10.75 11.13
CA SER A 111 -9.62 11.58 11.30
C SER A 111 -9.34 13.01 11.76
N LEU A 112 -8.07 13.37 12.00
CA LEU A 112 -7.72 14.73 12.40
C LEU A 112 -8.02 15.72 11.27
N GLU A 113 -8.74 16.78 11.63
CA GLU A 113 -8.88 17.97 10.79
C GLU A 113 -7.61 18.82 10.86
N GLU A 114 -7.39 19.65 9.84
CA GLU A 114 -6.24 20.55 9.72
C GLU A 114 -6.02 21.41 10.98
N ASN A 115 -7.10 22.01 11.52
CA ASN A 115 -7.03 22.80 12.75
C ASN A 115 -6.57 21.98 13.97
N GLY A 116 -6.97 20.71 14.05
CA GLY A 116 -6.54 19.80 15.11
C GLY A 116 -5.06 19.47 15.01
N ILE A 117 -4.55 19.24 13.79
CA ILE A 117 -3.10 19.07 13.55
C ILE A 117 -2.35 20.33 14.00
N LYS A 118 -2.80 21.51 13.57
CA LYS A 118 -2.17 22.80 13.91
C LYS A 118 -2.06 23.01 15.42
N GLU A 119 -3.15 22.77 16.15
CA GLU A 119 -3.19 22.91 17.60
C GLU A 119 -2.14 22.01 18.27
N ILE A 120 -2.09 20.74 17.88
CA ILE A 120 -1.12 19.77 18.41
C ILE A 120 0.33 20.22 18.12
N LEU A 121 0.60 20.63 16.87
CA LEU A 121 1.94 21.07 16.44
C LEU A 121 2.42 22.31 17.21
N SER A 122 1.52 23.26 17.50
CA SER A 122 1.86 24.51 18.20
C SER A 122 2.29 24.30 19.67
N GLN A 123 1.81 23.23 20.30
CA GLN A 123 2.03 22.97 21.74
C GLN A 123 3.20 22.04 22.01
N ASN A 124 3.60 21.25 21.02
CA ASN A 124 4.54 20.16 21.20
C ASN A 124 6.00 20.59 21.03
N ARG A 125 6.87 19.75 21.59
CA ARG A 125 8.32 19.83 21.40
C ARG A 125 8.78 18.49 20.85
N TYR A 126 9.74 18.57 19.94
CA TYR A 126 10.16 17.43 19.13
C TYR A 126 11.63 17.15 19.31
N LEU A 127 11.98 15.88 19.40
CA LEU A 127 13.36 15.45 19.26
C LEU A 127 13.78 15.56 17.80
N GLY A 128 14.98 16.05 17.50
CA GLY A 128 15.49 16.13 16.12
C GLY A 128 15.38 14.80 15.36
N PHE A 129 15.53 13.68 16.06
CA PHE A 129 15.34 12.32 15.54
C PHE A 129 13.94 12.07 14.96
N GLN A 130 12.90 12.75 15.45
CA GLN A 130 11.54 12.61 14.93
C GLN A 130 11.34 13.35 13.61
N ILE A 131 11.91 14.55 13.51
CA ILE A 131 11.51 15.55 12.51
C ILE A 131 12.47 15.67 11.33
N PHE A 132 13.71 15.16 11.44
CA PHE A 132 14.73 15.25 10.38
C PHE A 132 14.86 13.98 9.51
N LYS A 133 13.91 13.05 9.61
CA LYS A 133 13.93 11.81 8.81
C LYS A 133 13.67 12.10 7.33
N LYS A 134 14.35 11.36 6.47
CA LYS A 134 14.14 11.40 5.02
C LYS A 134 12.83 10.68 4.65
N TRP A 135 12.18 11.16 3.58
CA TRP A 135 11.02 10.53 2.93
C TRP A 135 11.38 9.75 1.66
N GLU A 136 12.63 9.84 1.22
CA GLU A 136 13.14 9.30 -0.05
C GLU A 136 12.73 7.85 -0.28
N MET A 137 12.90 6.98 0.73
CA MET A 137 12.54 5.56 0.61
C MET A 137 11.03 5.35 0.37
N ASN A 138 10.16 6.11 1.05
CA ASN A 138 8.71 6.01 0.83
C ASN A 138 8.35 6.48 -0.59
N GLU A 139 8.97 7.57 -1.05
CA GLU A 139 8.74 8.08 -2.39
C GLU A 139 9.19 7.08 -3.47
N GLU A 140 10.40 6.53 -3.33
CA GLU A 140 10.95 5.53 -4.25
C GLU A 140 10.09 4.27 -4.34
N ASN A 141 9.60 3.78 -3.20
CA ASN A 141 8.72 2.61 -3.15
C ASN A 141 7.38 2.86 -3.87
N LEU A 142 6.77 4.03 -3.66
CA LEU A 142 5.54 4.42 -4.38
C LEU A 142 5.79 4.55 -5.89
N HIS A 143 6.92 5.13 -6.31
CA HIS A 143 7.31 5.17 -7.73
C HIS A 143 7.54 3.78 -8.32
N ALA A 144 8.14 2.86 -7.57
CA ALA A 144 8.37 1.49 -8.02
C ALA A 144 7.03 0.77 -8.31
N ILE A 145 6.01 1.02 -7.50
CA ILE A 145 4.64 0.50 -7.72
C ILE A 145 4.07 1.05 -9.04
N LEU A 146 4.17 2.36 -9.29
CA LEU A 146 3.70 2.99 -10.53
C LEU A 146 4.49 2.58 -11.79
N LYS A 147 5.76 2.20 -11.64
CA LYS A 147 6.58 1.69 -12.75
C LYS A 147 6.23 0.24 -13.13
N ASN A 148 5.52 -0.49 -12.27
CA ASN A 148 5.15 -1.86 -12.51
C ASN A 148 3.87 -1.94 -13.37
N SER A 149 4.02 -2.21 -14.66
CA SER A 149 2.90 -2.30 -15.61
C SER A 149 1.89 -3.40 -15.29
N LEU A 150 2.29 -4.47 -14.60
CA LEU A 150 1.37 -5.53 -14.17
C LEU A 150 0.44 -5.04 -13.05
N ILE A 151 0.97 -4.22 -12.13
CA ILE A 151 0.20 -3.62 -11.04
C ILE A 151 -0.72 -2.54 -11.58
N VAL A 152 -0.17 -1.56 -12.31
CA VAL A 152 -0.94 -0.42 -12.81
C VAL A 152 -2.11 -0.85 -13.68
N ALA A 153 -1.95 -1.92 -14.49
CA ALA A 153 -3.04 -2.45 -15.31
C ALA A 153 -4.20 -3.10 -14.52
N ARG A 154 -4.11 -3.17 -13.18
CA ARG A 154 -5.12 -3.76 -12.29
C ARG A 154 -5.64 -2.80 -11.23
N LEU A 155 -5.06 -1.60 -11.15
CA LEU A 155 -5.59 -0.50 -10.35
C LEU A 155 -6.59 0.30 -11.20
N ASP A 156 -7.58 0.90 -10.54
CA ASP A 156 -8.42 1.91 -11.17
C ASP A 156 -7.76 3.30 -11.15
N ASP A 157 -8.37 4.25 -11.86
CA ASP A 157 -7.83 5.59 -12.00
C ASP A 157 -7.75 6.31 -10.64
N ASP A 158 -8.72 6.12 -9.75
CA ASP A 158 -8.76 6.76 -8.43
C ASP A 158 -7.64 6.25 -7.52
N GLN A 159 -7.34 4.95 -7.56
CA GLN A 159 -6.23 4.31 -6.88
C GLN A 159 -4.88 4.84 -7.38
N ILE A 160 -4.71 4.96 -8.69
CA ILE A 160 -3.49 5.52 -9.30
C ILE A 160 -3.32 6.99 -8.92
N ILE A 161 -4.40 7.77 -9.01
CA ILE A 161 -4.42 9.19 -8.62
C ILE A 161 -4.05 9.34 -7.14
N SER A 162 -4.54 8.45 -6.27
CA SER A 162 -4.22 8.46 -4.85
C SER A 162 -2.72 8.25 -4.59
N ILE A 163 -2.09 7.28 -5.27
CA ILE A 163 -0.64 7.05 -5.18
C ILE A 163 0.14 8.28 -5.67
N ILE A 164 -0.24 8.85 -6.81
CA ILE A 164 0.39 10.06 -7.35
C ILE A 164 0.23 11.25 -6.40
N SER A 165 -0.94 11.41 -5.78
CA SER A 165 -1.23 12.47 -4.82
C SER A 165 -0.34 12.34 -3.59
N MET A 166 -0.16 11.13 -3.07
CA MET A 166 0.77 10.87 -1.95
C MET A 166 2.20 11.25 -2.30
N ILE A 167 2.69 10.88 -3.50
CA ILE A 167 4.05 11.26 -3.96
C ILE A 167 4.21 12.79 -4.02
N LYS A 168 3.22 13.50 -4.60
CA LYS A 168 3.25 14.97 -4.68
C LYS A 168 3.25 15.61 -3.29
N SER A 169 2.41 15.11 -2.39
CA SER A 169 2.27 15.63 -1.03
C SER A 169 3.51 15.34 -0.18
N LEU A 170 4.14 14.17 -0.35
CA LEU A 170 5.42 13.84 0.27
C LEU A 170 6.51 14.84 -0.12
N ARG A 171 6.67 15.09 -1.43
CA ARG A 171 7.66 16.06 -1.94
C ARG A 171 7.40 17.47 -1.43
N TYR A 172 6.13 17.87 -1.39
CA TYR A 172 5.74 19.17 -0.85
C TYR A 172 6.09 19.29 0.64
N LEU A 173 5.72 18.30 1.46
CA LEU A 173 6.07 18.25 2.87
C LEU A 173 7.58 18.26 3.10
N GLU A 174 8.33 17.45 2.34
CA GLU A 174 9.79 17.42 2.43
C GLU A 174 10.41 18.77 2.07
N SER A 175 9.86 19.49 1.08
CA SER A 175 10.33 20.83 0.70
C SER A 175 10.15 21.84 1.83
N ILE A 176 9.06 21.74 2.60
CA ILE A 176 8.82 22.56 3.80
C ILE A 176 9.83 22.19 4.89
N GLN A 177 10.07 20.90 5.12
CA GLN A 177 11.01 20.40 6.12
C GLN A 177 12.48 20.74 5.86
N LYS A 178 12.84 21.00 4.58
CA LYS A 178 14.16 21.48 4.20
C LYS A 178 14.41 22.95 4.55
N ASN A 179 13.38 23.71 4.93
CA ASN A 179 13.56 25.08 5.39
C ASN A 179 14.21 25.10 6.77
N GLU A 180 15.40 25.68 6.86
CA GLU A 180 16.17 25.78 8.11
C GLU A 180 15.45 26.58 9.21
N GLU A 181 14.55 27.49 8.83
CA GLU A 181 13.78 28.30 9.78
C GLU A 181 12.51 27.58 10.29
N LEU A 182 12.14 26.41 9.76
CA LEU A 182 10.94 25.69 10.19
C LEU A 182 11.01 25.28 11.66
N TYR A 183 12.19 24.82 12.09
CA TYR A 183 12.41 24.31 13.43
C TYR A 183 13.33 25.22 14.23
N ILE A 184 12.83 25.71 15.36
CA ILE A 184 13.59 26.51 16.30
C ILE A 184 14.21 25.55 17.31
N GLN A 185 15.54 25.48 17.33
CA GLN A 185 16.28 24.71 18.32
C GLN A 185 16.09 25.33 19.70
N THR A 186 15.84 24.51 20.71
CA THR A 186 15.81 24.93 22.12
C THR A 186 17.16 24.61 22.79
N ASP A 187 17.38 25.15 23.99
CA ASP A 187 18.58 24.85 24.78
C ASP A 187 18.55 23.44 25.42
N LYS A 188 17.50 22.64 25.17
CA LYS A 188 17.32 21.32 25.75
C LYS A 188 17.82 20.23 24.81
N LYS A 189 18.56 19.29 25.39
CA LYS A 189 18.94 18.02 24.78
C LYS A 189 18.33 16.89 25.60
N ASP A 190 17.80 15.87 24.94
CA ASP A 190 17.30 14.69 25.63
C ASP A 190 18.44 13.69 25.86
N THR A 191 18.82 13.50 27.12
CA THR A 191 19.89 12.58 27.54
C THR A 191 19.38 11.20 27.91
N SER A 192 18.06 10.97 27.90
CA SER A 192 17.47 9.64 28.15
C SER A 192 17.62 8.70 26.94
N TYR A 193 18.01 9.26 25.79
CA TYR A 193 18.28 8.54 24.56
C TYR A 193 19.75 8.65 24.15
N HIS A 194 20.22 7.64 23.43
CA HIS A 194 21.45 7.67 22.65
C HIS A 194 21.20 7.20 21.22
N ILE A 195 22.14 7.52 20.33
CA ILE A 195 22.05 7.20 18.91
C ILE A 195 23.19 6.26 18.54
N THR A 196 22.87 5.25 17.76
CA THR A 196 23.86 4.30 17.21
C THR A 196 23.64 4.17 15.71
N ALA A 197 24.71 4.23 14.93
CA ALA A 197 24.62 4.01 13.49
C ALA A 197 24.39 2.53 13.19
N GLY A 198 23.61 2.20 12.15
CA GLY A 198 23.37 0.80 11.77
C GLY A 198 24.66 0.02 11.49
N LYS A 199 25.66 0.69 10.91
CA LYS A 199 27.01 0.14 10.65
C LYS A 199 27.79 -0.21 11.91
N GLU A 200 27.56 0.49 13.02
CA GLU A 200 28.22 0.21 14.30
C GLU A 200 27.69 -1.09 14.94
N LEU A 201 26.49 -1.53 14.55
CA LEU A 201 25.90 -2.79 15.03
C LEU A 201 26.30 -4.01 14.19
N SER A 202 26.58 -3.83 12.91
CA SER A 202 27.01 -4.89 12.00
C SER A 202 27.68 -4.29 10.77
N GLU A 203 28.88 -4.80 10.45
CA GLU A 203 29.65 -4.37 9.27
C GLU A 203 28.92 -4.66 7.95
N ASP A 204 27.97 -5.61 7.95
CA ASP A 204 27.15 -5.96 6.78
C ASP A 204 26.05 -4.93 6.47
N ASN A 205 25.80 -3.97 7.37
CA ASN A 205 24.81 -2.90 7.19
C ASN A 205 25.31 -1.79 6.24
N ILE A 206 25.83 -2.16 5.08
CA ILE A 206 26.33 -1.24 4.04
C ILE A 206 25.22 -0.63 3.19
N LYS A 207 24.05 -1.29 3.11
CA LYS A 207 22.95 -0.88 2.21
C LYS A 207 22.30 0.44 2.62
N TYR A 208 22.28 0.76 3.91
CA TYR A 208 21.64 1.97 4.45
C TYR A 208 22.63 2.71 5.36
N PRO A 209 23.63 3.41 4.78
CA PRO A 209 24.70 4.05 5.54
C PRO A 209 24.20 5.21 6.42
N ASP A 210 23.09 5.82 6.03
CA ASP A 210 22.47 6.96 6.73
C ASP A 210 21.49 6.51 7.82
N ARG A 211 21.44 5.21 8.12
CA ARG A 211 20.48 4.63 9.07
C ARG A 211 20.99 4.73 10.49
N TYR A 212 20.17 5.33 11.35
CA TYR A 212 20.43 5.46 12.77
C TYR A 212 19.29 4.87 13.60
N LEU A 213 19.65 4.40 14.80
CA LEU A 213 18.74 3.90 15.81
C LEU A 213 18.69 4.88 16.98
N LEU A 214 17.48 5.16 17.44
CA LEU A 214 17.23 5.87 18.69
C LEU A 214 17.01 4.83 19.78
N LEU A 215 17.88 4.83 20.77
CA LEU A 215 17.91 3.84 21.85
C LEU A 215 17.58 4.52 23.17
N LYS A 216 16.58 3.99 23.88
CA LYS A 216 16.26 4.39 25.26
C LYS A 216 17.01 3.49 26.22
N ASP A 217 17.76 4.07 27.14
CA ASP A 217 18.47 3.30 28.16
C ASP A 217 17.46 2.69 29.16
N LEU A 218 17.61 1.39 29.44
CA LEU A 218 16.83 0.68 30.46
C LEU A 218 17.67 0.33 31.70
N GLY A 219 18.95 0.73 31.73
CA GLY A 219 19.93 0.30 32.71
C GLY A 219 20.42 -1.14 32.47
N ASN A 220 21.43 -1.56 33.24
CA ASN A 220 22.00 -2.91 33.19
C ASN A 220 22.48 -3.34 31.78
N ASN A 221 23.08 -2.41 31.03
CA ASN A 221 23.58 -2.63 29.67
C ASN A 221 22.50 -3.11 28.68
N LYS A 222 21.24 -2.71 28.89
CA LYS A 222 20.11 -2.99 28.01
C LYS A 222 19.53 -1.69 27.48
N SER A 223 19.26 -1.68 26.18
CA SER A 223 18.59 -0.58 25.49
C SER A 223 17.33 -1.07 24.80
N LEU A 224 16.30 -0.22 24.78
CA LEU A 224 15.11 -0.43 23.96
C LEU A 224 15.22 0.41 22.69
N VAL A 225 14.97 -0.21 21.53
CA VAL A 225 14.84 0.55 20.28
C VAL A 225 13.56 1.37 20.34
N ALA A 226 13.71 2.68 20.52
CA ALA A 226 12.61 3.62 20.58
C ALA A 226 12.14 4.02 19.17
N ASP A 227 13.09 4.14 18.24
CA ASP A 227 12.81 4.48 16.84
C ASP A 227 14.03 4.21 15.93
N PHE A 228 13.83 4.26 14.62
CA PHE A 228 14.88 4.18 13.61
C PHE A 228 14.53 5.01 12.38
N GLY A 229 15.53 5.38 11.58
CA GLY A 229 15.30 6.11 10.34
C GLY A 229 16.59 6.48 9.63
N ASP A 230 16.43 7.01 8.43
CA ASP A 230 17.53 7.50 7.61
C ASP A 230 17.56 9.04 7.68
N PHE A 231 18.75 9.62 7.88
CA PHE A 231 18.91 11.05 8.19
C PHE A 231 19.95 11.72 7.29
N PRO A 232 19.78 13.00 6.92
CA PRO A 232 20.86 13.76 6.29
C PRO A 232 22.05 13.94 7.23
N LEU A 233 23.27 13.74 6.73
CA LEU A 233 24.50 13.80 7.53
C LEU A 233 24.65 15.11 8.33
N TYR A 234 24.25 16.24 7.76
CA TYR A 234 24.33 17.55 8.40
C TYR A 234 23.35 17.73 9.59
N ASN A 235 22.36 16.85 9.75
CA ASN A 235 21.41 16.87 10.87
C ASN A 235 21.77 15.88 11.99
N VAL A 236 22.74 14.98 11.78
CA VAL A 236 23.08 13.91 12.73
C VAL A 236 23.44 14.45 14.12
N SER A 237 24.19 15.55 14.18
CA SER A 237 24.59 16.19 15.45
C SER A 237 23.41 16.81 16.23
N LYS A 238 22.30 17.07 15.55
CA LYS A 238 21.09 17.72 16.08
C LYS A 238 20.01 16.72 16.49
N LEU A 239 20.19 15.42 16.23
CA LEU A 239 19.12 14.44 16.40
C LEU A 239 18.67 14.25 17.86
N LEU A 240 19.50 14.52 18.86
CA LEU A 240 19.11 14.51 20.28
C LEU A 240 18.67 15.88 20.83
N GLN A 241 18.73 16.93 20.01
CA GLN A 241 18.29 18.27 20.41
C GLN A 241 16.77 18.38 20.34
N VAL A 242 16.21 19.21 21.21
CA VAL A 242 14.77 19.48 21.26
C VAL A 242 14.45 20.73 20.45
N PHE A 243 13.41 20.65 19.64
CA PHE A 243 12.94 21.69 18.74
C PHE A 243 11.48 22.03 18.98
N THR A 244 11.11 23.25 18.60
CA THR A 244 9.71 23.72 18.44
C THR A 244 9.50 24.17 17.01
N ILE A 245 8.25 24.11 16.53
CA ILE A 245 7.91 24.63 15.21
C ILE A 245 7.87 26.16 15.27
N ASN A 246 8.43 26.81 14.27
CA ASN A 246 8.35 28.24 14.11
C ASN A 246 6.94 28.65 13.67
N GLU A 247 6.28 29.49 14.46
CA GLU A 247 4.90 29.97 14.22
C GLU A 247 4.71 30.52 12.80
N LYS A 248 5.74 31.17 12.23
CA LYS A 248 5.75 31.68 10.85
C LYS A 248 5.42 30.62 9.80
N TYR A 249 5.80 29.36 10.04
CA TYR A 249 5.66 28.25 9.11
C TYR A 249 4.62 27.22 9.56
N LEU A 250 3.97 27.43 10.71
CA LEU A 250 3.04 26.47 11.29
C LEU A 250 1.86 26.17 10.34
N GLU A 251 1.29 27.20 9.71
CA GLU A 251 0.20 27.04 8.73
C GLU A 251 0.62 26.14 7.56
N LEU A 252 1.71 26.53 6.89
CA LEU A 252 2.25 25.84 5.73
C LEU A 252 2.60 24.37 6.05
N TYR A 253 3.18 24.15 7.23
CA TYR A 253 3.57 22.81 7.65
C TYR A 253 2.37 21.93 7.98
N THR A 254 1.34 22.51 8.60
CA THR A 254 0.05 21.85 8.86
C THR A 254 -0.60 21.43 7.54
N GLU A 255 -0.69 22.34 6.58
CA GLU A 255 -1.25 22.09 5.25
C GLU A 255 -0.52 20.91 4.57
N GLY A 256 0.82 20.90 4.62
CA GLY A 256 1.63 19.81 4.06
C GLY A 256 1.33 18.43 4.67
N ILE A 257 1.17 18.36 5.99
CA ILE A 257 0.82 17.13 6.71
C ILE A 257 -0.62 16.71 6.38
N PHE A 258 -1.55 17.66 6.35
CA PHE A 258 -2.96 17.41 6.07
C PHE A 258 -3.18 16.92 4.63
N ASN A 259 -2.49 17.52 3.65
CA ASN A 259 -2.53 17.08 2.24
C ASN A 259 -2.04 15.64 2.08
N LEU A 260 -0.94 15.28 2.77
CA LEU A 260 -0.43 13.92 2.73
C LEU A 260 -1.39 12.92 3.40
N THR A 261 -1.98 13.31 4.53
CA THR A 261 -3.00 12.50 5.24
C THR A 261 -4.26 12.30 4.39
N SER A 262 -4.67 13.34 3.65
CA SER A 262 -5.79 13.27 2.70
C SER A 262 -5.49 12.32 1.54
N GLY A 263 -4.25 12.35 1.00
CA GLY A 263 -3.82 11.38 -0.01
C GLY A 263 -3.85 9.93 0.49
N VAL A 264 -3.48 9.70 1.75
CA VAL A 264 -3.61 8.40 2.41
C VAL A 264 -5.08 7.99 2.55
N ASN A 265 -5.96 8.88 3.02
CA ASN A 265 -7.38 8.58 3.18
C ASN A 265 -8.05 8.21 1.84
N ASN A 266 -7.72 8.90 0.75
CA ASN A 266 -8.23 8.58 -0.58
C ASN A 266 -7.85 7.17 -1.03
N TRP A 267 -6.62 6.73 -0.73
CA TRP A 267 -6.20 5.35 -1.00
C TRP A 267 -7.00 4.33 -0.16
N VAL A 268 -7.15 4.58 1.13
CA VAL A 268 -7.89 3.69 2.05
C VAL A 268 -9.35 3.58 1.63
N ASP A 269 -9.99 4.68 1.26
CA ASP A 269 -11.38 4.70 0.81
C ASP A 269 -11.57 3.98 -0.54
N SER A 270 -10.65 4.15 -1.50
CA SER A 270 -10.72 3.51 -2.82
C SER A 270 -10.39 2.01 -2.83
N THR A 271 -9.93 1.46 -1.70
CA THR A 271 -9.49 0.07 -1.59
C THR A 271 -10.20 -0.74 -0.51
N GLY A 272 -11.36 -0.26 -0.05
CA GLY A 272 -12.25 -1.02 0.83
C GLY A 272 -12.11 -0.74 2.33
N ARG A 273 -11.41 0.33 2.72
CA ARG A 273 -11.28 0.82 4.11
C ARG A 273 -10.63 -0.16 5.09
N GLU A 274 -9.74 -1.00 4.57
CA GLU A 274 -8.95 -1.94 5.38
C GLU A 274 -7.48 -1.88 4.94
N PHE A 275 -6.56 -2.18 5.85
CA PHE A 275 -5.15 -2.38 5.53
C PHE A 275 -4.85 -3.86 5.38
N VAL A 276 -4.18 -4.24 4.30
CA VAL A 276 -3.64 -5.59 4.11
C VAL A 276 -2.20 -5.61 4.58
N VAL A 277 -1.94 -6.39 5.63
CA VAL A 277 -0.61 -6.50 6.25
C VAL A 277 -0.10 -7.93 6.11
N ASP A 278 1.08 -8.10 5.53
CA ASP A 278 1.77 -9.40 5.53
C ASP A 278 2.41 -9.67 6.90
N THR A 279 1.81 -10.56 7.67
CA THR A 279 2.27 -10.96 9.01
C THR A 279 3.61 -11.71 9.02
N LYS A 280 4.14 -12.14 7.85
CA LYS A 280 5.50 -12.68 7.76
C LYS A 280 6.56 -11.58 7.74
N THR A 281 6.21 -10.41 7.23
CA THR A 281 7.09 -9.24 7.14
C THR A 281 6.82 -8.24 8.28
N PHE A 282 5.62 -8.26 8.84
CA PHE A 282 5.19 -7.48 10.01
C PHE A 282 5.07 -8.42 11.22
N ARG A 283 6.01 -8.38 12.17
CA ARG A 283 5.81 -9.09 13.45
C ARG A 283 4.66 -8.40 14.19
N PRO A 284 3.50 -9.03 14.38
CA PRO A 284 2.38 -8.37 15.03
C PRO A 284 2.64 -8.37 16.54
N THR A 285 2.67 -7.18 17.13
CA THR A 285 2.00 -6.97 18.43
C THR A 285 0.57 -6.48 18.22
N LEU A 286 -0.09 -6.99 17.16
CA LEU A 286 -1.50 -6.78 16.91
C LEU A 286 -2.16 -8.16 16.78
N LYS A 287 -2.94 -8.53 17.79
CA LYS A 287 -3.96 -9.57 17.65
C LYS A 287 -5.22 -8.86 17.14
N PHE A 288 -5.76 -9.31 16.01
CA PHE A 288 -7.09 -8.95 15.54
C PHE A 288 -8.15 -9.50 16.50
#